data_AF-A0A2P6PN18-F1
#
_entry.id   AF-A0A2P6PN18-F1
#
_cell.length_a   1.000
_cell.length_b   1.000
_cell.length_c   1.000
_cell.angle_alpha   90.00
_cell.angle_beta   90.00
_cell.angle_gamma   90.00
#
_symmetry.space_group_name_H-M   'P 1'
#
loop_
_entity.id
_entity.type
_entity.pdbx_description
1 polymer ?
#
loop_
_entity_poly.entity_id
_entity_poly.type
_entity_poly.pdbx_seq_one_letter_code
_entity_poly.pdbx_strand_id
1 'polypeptide(L)' 'MTQPPGFIDPSRPSHVCKLNKALYGLKQAPHAWFHRMTSFLLSVGFVQSLADSSLFIFRHGVHMATRG' A
#
# COMPACT_ATOMS: atom_id res chain seq x y z
N MET A 1 -0.04 6.11 -23.22
CA MET A 1 1.12 5.62 -22.47
C MET A 1 2.30 5.59 -23.43
N THR A 2 3.41 6.21 -23.07
CA THR A 2 4.64 6.29 -23.89
C THR A 2 5.79 5.62 -23.16
N GLN A 3 6.73 5.04 -23.90
CA GLN A 3 7.94 4.46 -23.32
C GLN A 3 8.78 5.56 -22.66
N PRO A 4 9.39 5.29 -21.50
CA PRO A 4 10.21 6.29 -20.83
C PRO A 4 11.50 6.54 -21.62
N PRO A 5 12.03 7.78 -21.59
CA PRO A 5 13.33 8.10 -22.18
C PRO A 5 14.42 7.15 -21.66
N GLY A 6 15.20 6.57 -22.57
CA GLY A 6 16.27 5.61 -22.23
C GLY A 6 15.86 4.13 -22.22
N PHE A 7 14.57 3.80 -22.38
CA PHE A 7 14.07 2.42 -22.46
C PHE A 7 13.20 2.17 -23.70
N ILE A 8 13.40 2.95 -24.77
CA ILE A 8 12.62 2.83 -26.01
C ILE A 8 13.06 1.58 -26.76
N ASP A 9 12.16 0.62 -26.92
CA ASP A 9 12.33 -0.54 -27.79
C ASP A 9 11.79 -0.23 -29.21
N PRO A 10 12.65 -0.16 -30.24
CA PRO A 10 12.24 0.13 -31.62
C PRO A 10 11.36 -0.98 -32.22
N SER A 11 11.54 -2.23 -31.76
CA SER A 11 10.77 -3.38 -32.25
C SER A 11 9.36 -3.44 -31.66
N ARG A 12 9.16 -2.82 -30.50
CA ARG A 12 7.91 -2.84 -29.74
C ARG A 12 7.58 -1.44 -29.21
N PRO A 13 7.26 -0.49 -30.11
CA PRO A 13 7.15 0.93 -29.77
C PRO A 13 6.03 1.26 -28.77
N SER A 14 5.01 0.41 -28.68
CA SER A 14 3.85 0.57 -27.80
C SER A 14 3.94 -0.19 -26.47
N HIS A 15 4.97 -1.02 -26.27
CA HIS A 15 5.10 -1.80 -25.04
C HIS A 15 5.62 -0.95 -23.89
N VAL A 16 4.96 -1.05 -22.74
CA VAL A 16 5.39 -0.43 -21.48
C VAL A 16 5.28 -1.45 -20.35
N CYS A 17 6.18 -1.35 -19.38
CA CYS A 17 6.15 -2.22 -18.20
C CYS A 17 5.00 -1.82 -17.27
N LYS A 18 4.13 -2.78 -16.93
CA LYS A 18 3.10 -2.61 -15.91
C LYS A 18 3.64 -3.05 -14.56
N LEU A 19 3.58 -2.14 -13.58
CA LEU A 19 3.90 -2.46 -12.20
C LEU A 19 2.76 -3.28 -11.57
N ASN A 20 3.05 -4.53 -11.21
CA ASN A 20 2.10 -5.40 -10.49
C ASN A 20 2.13 -5.18 -8.97
N LYS A 21 3.22 -4.59 -8.45
CA LYS A 21 3.41 -4.23 -7.05
C LYS A 21 4.06 -2.85 -6.98
N ALA A 22 3.81 -2.12 -5.89
CA ALA A 22 4.44 -0.83 -5.67
C ALA A 22 5.96 -1.01 -5.48
N LEU A 23 6.76 -0.28 -6.26
CA LEU A 23 8.19 -0.16 -6.04
C LEU A 23 8.46 0.89 -4.97
N TYR A 24 9.46 0.64 -4.13
CA TYR A 24 9.98 1.65 -3.20
C TYR A 24 10.41 2.90 -3.98
N GLY A 25 10.20 4.08 -3.39
CA GLY A 25 10.52 5.37 -4.01
C GLY A 25 9.44 5.94 -4.92
N LEU A 26 8.39 5.17 -5.26
CA LEU A 26 7.22 5.75 -5.91
C LEU A 26 6.41 6.55 -4.89
N LYS A 27 5.93 7.73 -5.29
CA LYS A 27 5.02 8.56 -4.47
C LYS A 27 3.77 7.79 -3.99
N GLN A 28 3.32 6.80 -4.77
CA GLN A 28 2.15 5.97 -4.44
C GLN A 28 2.47 4.76 -3.57
N ALA A 29 3.76 4.41 -3.38
CA ALA A 29 4.12 3.24 -2.60
C ALA A 29 3.67 3.30 -1.13
N PRO A 30 3.80 4.44 -0.41
CA PRO A 30 3.29 4.55 0.95
C PRO A 30 1.78 4.34 1.04
N HIS A 31 1.00 4.88 0.10
CA HIS A 31 -0.45 4.69 0.07
C HIS A 31 -0.84 3.22 -0.20
N ALA A 32 -0.17 2.56 -1.15
CA ALA A 32 -0.41 1.16 -1.45
C ALA A 32 -0.08 0.26 -0.24
N TRP A 33 1.01 0.56 0.47
CA TRP A 33 1.39 -0.12 1.70
C TRP A 33 0.41 0.11 2.83
N PHE A 34 0.01 1.36 3.07
CA PHE A 34 -0.99 1.69 4.08
C PHE A 34 -2.30 0.94 3.82
N HIS A 35 -2.81 0.96 2.58
CA HIS A 35 -4.02 0.23 2.23
C HIS A 35 -3.86 -1.28 2.48
N ARG A 36 -2.74 -1.89 2.06
CA ARG A 36 -2.49 -3.32 2.27
C ARG A 36 -2.44 -3.67 3.76
N MET A 37 -1.76 -2.84 4.56
CA MET A 37 -1.63 -3.01 6.00
C MET A 37 -2.99 -2.86 6.70
N THR A 38 -3.73 -1.81 6.38
CA THR A 38 -5.08 -1.56 6.91
C THR A 38 -6.01 -2.73 6.63
N SER A 39 -6.06 -3.22 5.38
CA SER A 39 -6.88 -4.41 5.04
C SER A 39 -6.48 -5.64 5.86
N PHE A 40 -5.18 -5.85 6.06
CA PHE A 40 -4.69 -6.97 6.87
C PHE A 40 -5.07 -6.81 8.36
N LEU A 41 -4.84 -5.64 8.96
CA LEU A 41 -5.18 -5.37 10.36
C LEU A 41 -6.69 -5.55 10.62
N LEU A 42 -7.54 -5.07 9.72
CA LEU A 42 -8.99 -5.27 9.79
C LEU A 42 -9.35 -6.76 9.71
N SER A 43 -8.69 -7.53 8.83
CA SER A 43 -8.94 -8.97 8.68
C SER A 43 -8.59 -9.79 9.92
N VAL A 44 -7.64 -9.34 10.73
CA VAL A 44 -7.25 -10.00 12.00
C VAL A 44 -7.96 -9.41 13.22
N GLY A 45 -8.94 -8.52 13.02
CA GLY A 45 -9.86 -8.04 14.06
C GLY A 45 -9.46 -6.72 14.73
N PHE A 46 -8.48 -5.98 14.20
CA PHE A 46 -8.24 -4.60 14.64
C PHE A 46 -9.35 -3.68 14.12
N VAL A 47 -9.59 -2.59 14.84
CA VAL A 47 -10.49 -1.52 14.45
C VAL A 47 -9.69 -0.23 14.31
N GLN A 48 -9.89 0.50 13.21
CA GLN A 48 -9.26 1.79 12.99
C GLN A 48 -9.88 2.86 13.90
N SER A 49 -9.07 3.73 14.48
CA SER A 49 -9.54 4.84 15.30
C SER A 49 -10.23 5.91 14.44
N LEU A 50 -11.34 6.46 14.95
CA LEU A 50 -12.03 7.58 14.31
C LEU A 50 -11.28 8.91 14.51
N ALA A 51 -10.49 9.02 15.58
CA ALA A 51 -9.74 10.23 15.90
C ALA A 51 -8.40 10.29 15.13
N ASP A 52 -7.86 9.13 14.74
CA ASP A 52 -6.57 9.04 14.06
C ASP A 52 -6.53 7.86 13.08
N SER A 53 -6.35 8.17 11.80
CA SER A 53 -6.28 7.17 10.73
C SER A 53 -5.07 6.23 10.79
N SER A 54 -4.01 6.60 11.53
CA SER A 54 -2.82 5.77 11.72
C SER A 54 -2.96 4.78 12.88
N LEU A 55 -3.93 4.99 13.77
CA LEU A 55 -4.11 4.21 14.98
C LEU A 55 -5.08 3.04 14.76
N PHE A 56 -4.62 1.83 15.12
CA PHE A 56 -5.42 0.61 15.12
C PHE A 56 -5.49 0.01 16.52
N ILE A 57 -6.70 -0.39 16.93
CA ILE A 57 -7.00 -0.91 18.27
C ILE A 57 -7.47 -2.35 18.14
N PHE A 58 -6.79 -3.27 18.83
CA PHE A 58 -7.25 -4.64 18.99
C PHE A 58 -7.78 -4.84 20.41
N ARG A 59 -9.01 -5.33 20.51
CA ARG A 59 -9.67 -5.63 21.78
C ARG A 59 -9.77 -7.14 21.96
N HIS A 60 -9.00 -7.69 22.89
CA HIS A 60 -9.08 -9.10 23.26
C HIS A 60 -9.14 -9.22 24.79
N GLY A 61 -10.36 -9.36 25.32
CA GLY A 61 -10.59 -9.34 26.78
C GLY A 61 -10.16 -8.02 27.41
N VAL A 62 -9.44 -8.07 28.54
CA VAL A 62 -8.95 -6.91 29.31
C VAL A 62 -7.68 -6.29 28.68
N HIS A 63 -7.07 -6.95 27.70
CA HIS A 63 -5.83 -6.48 27.08
C HIS A 63 -6.12 -5.67 25.81
N MET A 64 -5.74 -4.39 25.82
CA MET A 64 -5.74 -3.52 24.65
C MET A 64 -4.33 -3.48 24.06
N ALA A 65 -4.18 -3.86 22.80
CA ALA A 65 -2.95 -3.64 22.04
C ALA A 65 -3.18 -2.47 21.07
N THR A 66 -2.35 -1.42 21.20
CA THR A 66 -2.30 -0.28 20.28
C THR A 66 -1.05 -0.38 19.43
N ARG A 67 -1.19 -0.23 18.11
CA ARG A 67 -0.06 -0.10 17.20
C ARG A 67 -0.26 1.17 16.37
N GLY A 68 0.71 2.08 16.48
CA GLY A 68 0.85 3.30 15.68
C GLY A 68 2.12 3.24 14.85
#